data_AF-A0A522DIB2-F1
#
_entry.id   AF-A0A522DIB2-F1
#
_cell.length_a   1.000
_cell.length_b   1.000
_cell.length_c   1.000
_cell.angle_alpha   90.00
_cell.angle_beta   90.00
_cell.angle_gamma   90.00
#
_symmetry.space_group_name_H-M   'P 1'
#
loop_
_entity.id
_entity.type
_entity.pdbx_description
1 polymer ?
#
loop_
_entity_poly.entity_id
_entity_poly.type
_entity_poly.pdbx_seq_one_letter_code
_entity_poly.pdbx_strand_id
1 'polypeptide(L)'
;MNNNNNNKATEKLMKSINWQELDGWMTGLLFVQIRALGIFSQTGVAEDPDTLRQQAGITERYRRWWDECLRILQSGGYLQCADGLVSVAIEPEAGDAVWQAWDQHKQRYLDDAELQTSVNLVDACLRQLPGILRGDVQATDILFPSASMANVERMYRKNAVVDY
;
A
#
# COMPACT_ATOMS: atom_id res chain seq x y z
N MET A 1 -38.21 19.64 0.00
CA MET A 1 -36.83 20.16 -0.07
C MET A 1 -36.04 19.71 1.14
N ASN A 2 -35.13 18.72 1.01
CA ASN A 2 -33.85 18.67 1.74
C ASN A 2 -33.08 17.39 1.35
N ASN A 3 -32.24 17.45 0.32
CA ASN A 3 -31.31 16.36 -0.01
C ASN A 3 -29.98 16.88 -0.56
N ASN A 4 -29.47 18.00 -0.01
CA ASN A 4 -28.27 18.68 -0.54
C ASN A 4 -27.19 18.97 0.51
N ASN A 5 -27.34 18.50 1.75
CA ASN A 5 -26.36 18.72 2.82
C ASN A 5 -25.39 17.55 3.04
N ASN A 6 -25.78 16.31 2.71
CA ASN A 6 -24.90 15.14 2.91
C ASN A 6 -23.78 15.07 1.87
N ASN A 7 -24.03 15.52 0.63
CA ASN A 7 -23.01 15.47 -0.43
C ASN A 7 -21.90 16.52 -0.22
N LYS A 8 -22.24 17.69 0.34
CA LYS A 8 -21.25 18.72 0.68
C LYS A 8 -20.37 18.35 1.87
N ALA A 9 -20.86 17.54 2.81
CA ALA A 9 -20.08 17.08 3.95
C ALA A 9 -19.05 16.01 3.54
N THR A 10 -19.45 15.06 2.69
CA THR A 10 -18.55 14.05 2.13
C THR A 10 -17.52 14.65 1.16
N GLU A 11 -17.92 15.62 0.32
CA GLU A 11 -16.97 16.37 -0.53
C GLU A 11 -16.00 17.24 0.29
N LYS A 12 -16.40 17.70 1.48
CA LYS A 12 -15.56 18.52 2.36
C LYS A 12 -14.60 17.67 3.21
N LEU A 13 -15.00 16.46 3.59
CA LEU A 13 -14.15 15.46 4.26
C LEU A 13 -13.12 14.84 3.29
N MET A 14 -13.49 14.61 2.03
CA MET A 14 -12.53 14.20 0.99
C MET A 14 -11.50 15.28 0.65
N LYS A 15 -11.80 16.56 0.92
CA LYS A 15 -10.95 17.72 0.58
C LYS A 15 -9.81 18.01 1.56
N SER A 16 -9.76 17.39 2.74
CA SER A 16 -8.67 17.60 3.71
C SER A 16 -7.62 16.50 3.73
N ILE A 17 -7.85 15.39 3.04
CA ILE A 17 -6.84 14.35 2.86
C ILE A 17 -6.03 14.70 1.63
N ASN A 18 -4.75 14.99 1.83
CA ASN A 18 -3.82 15.04 0.72
C ASN A 18 -3.52 13.61 0.26
N TRP A 19 -4.42 13.02 -0.53
CA TRP A 19 -4.30 11.64 -1.02
C TRP A 19 -3.00 11.44 -1.79
N GLN A 20 -2.48 12.47 -2.46
CA GLN A 20 -1.18 12.42 -3.14
C GLN A 20 -0.02 12.25 -2.16
N GLU A 21 -0.09 12.89 -0.99
CA GLU A 21 0.92 12.73 0.06
C GLU A 21 0.82 11.35 0.71
N LEU A 22 -0.39 10.86 0.98
CA LEU A 22 -0.59 9.48 1.44
C LEU A 22 -0.11 8.46 0.41
N ASP A 23 -0.40 8.65 -0.87
CA ASP A 23 0.08 7.78 -1.95
C ASP A 23 1.61 7.76 -2.02
N GLY A 24 2.26 8.91 -1.83
CA GLY A 24 3.71 9.00 -1.73
C GLY A 24 4.27 8.17 -0.56
N TRP A 25 3.67 8.31 0.63
CA TRP A 25 4.03 7.51 1.80
C TRP A 25 3.78 6.01 1.58
N MET A 26 2.62 5.63 1.04
CA MET A 26 2.28 4.24 0.76
C MET A 26 3.26 3.62 -0.25
N THR A 27 3.63 4.37 -1.28
CA THR A 27 4.62 3.92 -2.29
C THR A 27 5.99 3.70 -1.67
N GLY A 28 6.47 4.63 -0.82
CA GLY A 28 7.74 4.49 -0.12
C GLY A 28 7.76 3.32 0.88
N LEU A 29 6.68 3.15 1.65
CA LEU A 29 6.56 2.02 2.58
C LEU A 29 6.43 0.68 1.86
N LEU A 30 5.72 0.63 0.73
CA LEU A 30 5.67 -0.54 -0.14
C LEU A 30 7.08 -0.93 -0.62
N PHE A 31 7.88 0.04 -1.05
CA PHE A 31 9.26 -0.20 -1.48
C PHE A 31 10.11 -0.82 -0.37
N VAL A 32 10.03 -0.26 0.84
CA VAL A 32 10.74 -0.78 2.02
C VAL A 32 10.33 -2.22 2.34
N GLN A 33 9.03 -2.51 2.29
CA GLN A 33 8.51 -3.85 2.57
C GLN A 33 8.92 -4.88 1.50
N ILE A 34 8.94 -4.50 0.23
CA ILE A 34 9.44 -5.35 -0.84
C ILE A 34 10.94 -5.63 -0.66
N ARG A 35 11.73 -4.64 -0.24
CA ARG A 35 13.16 -4.84 0.08
C ARG A 35 13.39 -5.75 1.28
N ALA A 36 12.50 -5.72 2.26
CA ALA A 36 12.54 -6.64 3.40
C ALA A 36 12.37 -8.11 3.00
N LEU A 37 11.89 -8.39 1.78
CA LEU A 37 11.85 -9.75 1.22
C LEU A 37 13.22 -10.25 0.73
N GLY A 38 14.26 -9.41 0.75
CA GLY A 38 15.63 -9.78 0.38
C GLY A 38 16.01 -9.42 -1.07
N ILE A 39 15.16 -8.69 -1.78
CA ILE A 39 15.39 -8.25 -3.17
C ILE A 39 15.67 -6.74 -3.24
N PHE A 40 16.10 -6.24 -4.40
CA PHE A 40 16.40 -4.80 -4.61
C PHE A 40 17.41 -4.24 -3.58
N SER A 41 18.44 -5.04 -3.29
CA SER A 41 19.49 -4.67 -2.32
C SER A 41 20.47 -3.63 -2.87
N GLN A 42 20.63 -3.57 -4.19
CA GLN A 42 21.62 -2.71 -4.88
C GLN A 42 20.94 -1.82 -5.92
N THR A 43 21.44 -0.59 -6.05
CA THR A 43 21.01 0.36 -7.09
C THR A 43 21.60 0.03 -8.44
N GLY A 44 20.82 0.25 -9.51
CA GLY A 44 21.29 0.09 -10.89
C GLY A 44 21.52 -1.35 -11.36
N VAL A 45 21.30 -2.36 -10.53
CA VAL A 45 21.32 -3.77 -10.96
C VAL A 45 20.00 -4.09 -11.65
N ALA A 46 20.07 -4.40 -12.94
CA ALA A 46 18.91 -4.79 -13.73
C ALA A 46 18.66 -6.29 -13.57
N GLU A 47 17.50 -6.65 -13.02
CA GLU A 47 17.10 -8.02 -12.74
C GLU A 47 15.75 -8.33 -13.39
N ASP A 48 15.54 -9.60 -13.70
CA ASP A 48 14.28 -10.06 -14.29
C ASP A 48 13.15 -10.06 -13.23
N PRO A 49 11.96 -9.49 -13.55
CA PRO A 49 10.82 -9.42 -12.63
C PRO A 49 10.38 -10.76 -12.07
N ASP A 50 10.40 -11.82 -12.87
CA ASP A 50 9.96 -13.15 -12.45
C ASP A 50 11.01 -13.81 -11.55
N THR A 51 12.29 -13.57 -11.80
CA THR A 51 13.40 -13.98 -10.93
C THR A 51 13.31 -13.32 -9.56
N LEU A 52 13.09 -12.00 -9.51
CA LEU A 52 12.88 -11.25 -8.27
C LEU A 52 11.68 -11.77 -7.47
N ARG A 53 10.57 -12.06 -8.15
CA ARG A 53 9.38 -12.64 -7.54
C ARG A 53 9.66 -13.98 -6.86
N GLN A 54 10.42 -14.86 -7.53
CA GLN A 54 10.81 -16.16 -6.99
C GLN A 54 11.75 -16.02 -5.80
N GLN A 55 12.75 -15.13 -5.88
CA GLN A 55 13.67 -14.84 -4.77
C GLN A 55 12.95 -14.29 -3.54
N ALA A 56 11.96 -13.42 -3.74
CA ALA A 56 11.13 -12.86 -2.67
C ALA A 56 10.17 -13.90 -2.05
N GLY A 57 10.05 -15.09 -2.63
CA GLY A 57 9.14 -16.15 -2.18
C GLY A 57 7.67 -15.85 -2.49
N ILE A 58 7.39 -14.99 -3.48
CA ILE A 58 6.02 -14.60 -3.84
C ILE A 58 5.41 -15.68 -4.73
N THR A 59 4.31 -16.26 -4.27
CA THR A 59 3.63 -17.35 -5.00
C THR A 59 3.03 -16.88 -6.33
N GLU A 60 2.84 -17.81 -7.29
CA GLU A 60 2.27 -17.51 -8.61
C GLU A 60 0.89 -16.85 -8.53
N ARG A 61 0.11 -17.19 -7.49
CA ARG A 61 -1.21 -16.59 -7.22
C ARG A 61 -1.14 -15.07 -7.11
N TYR A 62 -0.04 -14.53 -6.60
CA TYR A 62 0.16 -13.10 -6.40
C TYR A 62 0.95 -12.43 -7.54
N ARG A 63 1.16 -13.11 -8.68
CA ARG A 63 1.87 -12.53 -9.84
C ARG A 63 1.25 -11.21 -10.34
N ARG A 64 -0.07 -11.16 -10.48
CA ARG A 64 -0.77 -9.92 -10.90
C ARG A 64 -0.56 -8.77 -9.92
N TRP A 65 -0.52 -9.08 -8.62
CA TRP A 65 -0.26 -8.09 -7.57
C TRP A 65 1.20 -7.63 -7.61
N TRP A 66 2.13 -8.55 -7.87
CA TRP A 66 3.55 -8.25 -8.05
C TRP A 66 3.78 -7.28 -9.22
N ASP A 67 3.19 -7.56 -10.38
CA ASP A 67 3.29 -6.68 -11.55
C ASP A 67 2.73 -5.28 -11.26
N GLU A 68 1.66 -5.19 -10.47
CA GLU A 68 1.09 -3.91 -10.06
C GLU A 68 2.03 -3.13 -9.13
N CYS A 69 2.68 -3.82 -8.19
CA CYS A 69 3.66 -3.19 -7.30
C CYS A 69 4.84 -2.63 -8.07
N LEU A 70 5.35 -3.37 -9.05
CA LEU A 70 6.42 -2.87 -9.92
C LEU A 70 5.99 -1.60 -10.67
N ARG A 71 4.74 -1.56 -11.19
CA ARG A 71 4.20 -0.37 -11.85
C ARG A 71 4.05 0.83 -10.91
N ILE A 72 3.51 0.61 -9.71
CA ILE A 72 3.37 1.66 -8.69
C ILE A 72 4.75 2.23 -8.33
N LEU A 73 5.72 1.37 -8.06
CA LEU A 73 7.08 1.77 -7.70
C LEU A 73 7.82 2.45 -8.86
N GLN A 74 7.59 2.03 -10.10
CA GLN A 74 8.12 2.69 -11.28
C GLN A 74 7.51 4.09 -11.44
N SER A 75 6.18 4.22 -11.31
CA SER A 75 5.49 5.52 -11.36
C SER A 75 5.92 6.46 -10.23
N GLY A 76 6.26 5.90 -9.06
CA GLY A 76 6.82 6.65 -7.93
C GLY A 76 8.30 6.99 -8.07
N GLY A 77 8.97 6.55 -9.13
CA GLY A 77 10.40 6.81 -9.39
C GLY A 77 11.37 5.96 -8.56
N TYR A 78 10.89 4.95 -7.83
CA TYR A 78 11.72 4.03 -7.03
C TYR A 78 12.43 2.99 -7.91
N LEU A 79 11.76 2.58 -8.99
CA LEU A 79 12.25 1.57 -9.93
C LEU A 79 12.36 2.16 -11.34
N GLN A 80 13.29 1.61 -12.11
CA GLN A 80 13.42 1.82 -13.54
C GLN A 80 13.26 0.49 -14.26
N CYS A 81 12.38 0.47 -15.26
CA CYS A 81 12.16 -0.68 -16.11
C CYS A 81 12.75 -0.39 -17.50
N ALA A 82 13.73 -1.18 -17.92
CA ALA A 82 14.40 -1.07 -19.21
C ALA A 82 14.61 -2.46 -19.81
N ASP A 83 14.27 -2.65 -21.08
CA ASP A 83 14.45 -3.91 -21.82
C ASP A 83 13.82 -5.15 -21.13
N GLY A 84 12.72 -4.94 -20.41
CA GLY A 84 12.04 -6.01 -19.66
C GLY A 84 12.69 -6.35 -18.31
N LEU A 85 13.79 -5.70 -17.95
CA LEU A 85 14.45 -5.80 -16.66
C LEU A 85 14.06 -4.64 -15.75
N VAL A 86 14.18 -4.87 -14.44
CA VAL A 86 13.85 -3.90 -13.39
C VAL A 86 15.09 -3.62 -12.56
N SER A 87 15.34 -2.35 -12.28
CA SER A 87 16.44 -1.91 -11.42
C SER A 87 15.98 -0.85 -10.43
N VAL A 88 16.67 -0.74 -9.30
CA VAL A 88 16.40 0.32 -8.32
C VAL A 88 16.99 1.64 -8.83
N ALA A 89 16.14 2.66 -8.87
CA ALA A 89 16.44 3.99 -9.42
C ALA A 89 16.97 5.00 -8.39
N ILE A 90 16.62 4.81 -7.11
CA ILE A 90 17.00 5.71 -6.02
C ILE A 90 17.89 5.00 -5.01
N GLU A 91 18.75 5.75 -4.32
CA GLU A 91 19.50 5.16 -3.22
C GLU A 91 18.54 4.68 -2.12
N PRO A 92 18.65 3.41 -1.71
CA PRO A 92 17.76 2.86 -0.73
C PRO A 92 17.99 3.49 0.64
N GLU A 93 16.96 4.16 1.17
CA GLU A 93 16.94 4.56 2.56
C GLU A 93 16.86 3.34 3.49
N ALA A 94 17.31 3.53 4.74
CA ALA A 94 17.15 2.52 5.78
C ALA A 94 15.66 2.35 6.10
N GLY A 95 15.15 1.13 5.95
CA GLY A 95 13.72 0.84 6.12
C GLY A 95 13.14 1.31 7.45
N ASP A 96 13.91 1.16 8.53
CA ASP A 96 13.52 1.62 9.87
C ASP A 96 13.32 3.15 9.94
N ALA A 97 14.14 3.92 9.22
CA ALA A 97 14.02 5.37 9.18
C ALA A 97 12.72 5.82 8.49
N VAL A 98 12.35 5.16 7.38
CA VAL A 98 11.11 5.42 6.66
C VAL A 98 9.89 5.08 7.52
N TRP A 99 9.92 3.93 8.22
CA TRP A 99 8.85 3.54 9.14
C TRP A 99 8.72 4.50 10.32
N GLN A 100 9.82 4.97 10.89
CA GLN A 100 9.80 5.97 11.96
C GLN A 100 9.23 7.31 11.49
N ALA A 101 9.61 7.76 10.28
CA ALA A 101 9.08 8.99 9.71
C ALA A 101 7.58 8.89 9.43
N TRP A 102 7.12 7.73 8.94
CA TRP A 102 5.70 7.42 8.80
C TRP A 102 4.95 7.41 10.14
N ASP A 103 5.51 6.79 11.19
CA ASP A 103 4.88 6.72 12.51
C ASP A 103 4.67 8.11 13.13
N GLN A 104 5.55 9.07 12.82
CA GLN A 104 5.40 10.48 13.19
C GLN A 104 4.37 11.19 12.29
N HIS A 105 4.41 10.94 10.98
CA HIS A 105 3.51 11.57 10.02
C HIS A 105 2.06 11.16 10.24
N LYS A 106 1.81 9.88 10.55
CA LYS A 106 0.46 9.36 10.74
C LYS A 106 -0.27 9.96 11.95
N GLN A 107 0.47 10.54 12.91
CA GLN A 107 -0.11 11.25 14.06
C GLN A 107 -1.04 12.39 13.63
N ARG A 108 -0.80 12.98 12.44
CA ARG A 108 -1.61 14.07 11.87
C ARG A 108 -3.04 13.64 11.50
N TYR A 109 -3.28 12.34 11.40
CA TYR A 109 -4.60 11.79 11.05
C TYR A 109 -5.36 11.25 12.28
N LEU A 110 -4.81 11.40 13.50
CA LEU A 110 -5.44 10.90 14.72
C LEU A 110 -6.63 11.74 15.19
N ASP A 111 -6.70 13.00 14.78
CA ASP A 111 -7.79 13.92 15.16
C ASP A 111 -9.11 13.63 14.44
N ASP A 112 -9.08 12.82 13.37
CA ASP A 112 -10.27 12.37 12.63
C ASP A 112 -10.43 10.85 12.76
N ALA A 113 -11.47 10.41 13.47
CA ALA A 113 -11.72 8.99 13.74
C ALA A 113 -11.91 8.13 12.47
N GLU A 114 -12.43 8.70 11.40
CA GLU A 114 -12.62 8.00 10.12
C GLU A 114 -11.27 7.78 9.42
N LEU A 115 -10.42 8.81 9.43
CA LEU A 115 -9.07 8.75 8.86
C LEU A 115 -8.15 7.89 9.69
N GLN A 116 -8.20 8.00 11.01
CA GLN A 116 -7.48 7.14 11.93
C GLN A 116 -7.75 5.67 11.63
N THR A 117 -9.02 5.29 11.45
CA THR A 117 -9.39 3.90 11.13
C THR A 117 -8.77 3.45 9.81
N SER A 118 -8.83 4.30 8.79
CA SER A 118 -8.33 3.99 7.44
C SER A 118 -6.80 3.89 7.40
N VAL A 119 -6.11 4.85 8.02
CA VAL A 119 -4.64 4.91 8.11
C VAL A 119 -4.10 3.75 8.93
N ASN A 120 -4.75 3.38 10.04
CA ASN A 120 -4.34 2.22 10.85
C ASN A 120 -4.52 0.90 10.09
N LEU A 121 -5.57 0.76 9.30
CA LEU A 121 -5.77 -0.42 8.46
C LEU A 121 -4.64 -0.55 7.42
N VAL A 122 -4.30 0.55 6.74
CA VAL A 122 -3.20 0.58 5.76
C VAL A 122 -1.86 0.27 6.41
N ASP A 123 -1.57 0.87 7.57
CA ASP A 123 -0.35 0.59 8.36
C ASP A 123 -0.23 -0.90 8.70
N ALA A 124 -1.31 -1.51 9.20
CA ALA A 124 -1.35 -2.93 9.55
C ALA A 124 -1.20 -3.83 8.31
N CYS A 125 -1.81 -3.47 7.19
CA CYS A 125 -1.67 -4.21 5.91
C CYS A 125 -0.24 -4.17 5.40
N LEU A 126 0.38 -2.98 5.35
CA LEU A 126 1.74 -2.79 4.85
C LEU A 126 2.76 -3.53 5.71
N ARG A 127 2.64 -3.48 7.04
CA ARG A 127 3.56 -4.19 7.96
C ARG A 127 3.50 -5.71 7.81
N GLN A 128 2.33 -6.26 7.50
CA GLN A 128 2.13 -7.70 7.34
C GLN A 128 2.25 -8.17 5.88
N LEU A 129 2.43 -7.25 4.94
CA LEU A 129 2.47 -7.51 3.52
C LEU A 129 3.46 -8.64 3.16
N PRO A 130 4.70 -8.71 3.70
CA PRO A 130 5.60 -9.82 3.41
C PRO A 130 5.01 -11.21 3.70
N GLY A 131 4.29 -11.36 4.82
CA GLY A 131 3.64 -12.61 5.20
C GLY A 131 2.44 -12.95 4.32
N ILE A 132 1.68 -11.94 3.87
CA ILE A 132 0.56 -12.14 2.92
C ILE A 132 1.09 -12.70 1.60
N LEU A 133 2.17 -12.11 1.07
CA LEU A 133 2.69 -12.44 -0.25
C LEU A 133 3.33 -13.83 -0.33
N ARG A 134 3.93 -14.27 0.78
CA ARG A 134 4.43 -15.63 0.95
C ARG A 134 3.31 -16.65 1.16
N GLY A 135 2.09 -16.19 1.47
CA GLY A 135 0.95 -17.04 1.80
C GLY A 135 0.92 -17.51 3.24
N ASP A 136 1.78 -16.94 4.10
CA ASP A 136 1.84 -17.22 5.54
C ASP A 136 0.65 -16.60 6.29
N VAL A 137 0.08 -15.51 5.76
CA VAL A 137 -1.09 -14.82 6.32
C VAL A 137 -2.16 -14.65 5.25
N GLN A 138 -3.43 -14.95 5.57
CA GLN A 138 -4.51 -14.64 4.63
C GLN A 138 -4.78 -13.14 4.64
N ALA A 139 -4.79 -12.52 3.45
CA ALA A 139 -5.15 -11.10 3.29
C ALA A 139 -6.52 -10.76 3.92
N THR A 140 -7.43 -11.73 3.98
CA THR A 140 -8.73 -11.61 4.63
C THR A 140 -8.64 -11.41 6.14
N ASP A 141 -7.66 -12.00 6.81
CA ASP A 141 -7.49 -11.87 8.27
C ASP A 141 -7.04 -10.46 8.66
N ILE A 142 -6.40 -9.74 7.74
CA ILE A 142 -5.89 -8.38 7.95
C ILE A 142 -6.86 -7.32 7.44
N LEU A 143 -7.52 -7.58 6.30
CA LEU A 143 -8.60 -6.72 5.80
C LEU A 143 -9.85 -6.83 6.68
N PHE A 144 -10.00 -7.93 7.44
CA PHE A 144 -11.10 -8.17 8.36
C PHE A 144 -10.60 -8.70 9.71
N PRO A 145 -9.93 -7.86 10.53
CA PRO A 145 -9.44 -8.29 11.84
C PRO A 145 -10.66 -8.55 12.73
N SER A 146 -10.94 -9.83 12.98
CA SER A 146 -12.20 -10.35 13.56
C SER A 146 -13.37 -10.24 12.59
N ALA A 147 -13.87 -11.40 12.13
CA ALA A 147 -15.11 -11.52 11.38
C ALA A 147 -16.31 -10.99 12.19
N SER A 148 -16.52 -9.68 12.20
CA SER A 148 -17.79 -9.06 12.55
C SER A 148 -18.39 -8.50 11.28
N MET A 149 -19.51 -9.08 10.86
CA MET A 149 -20.32 -8.66 9.70
C MET A 149 -20.60 -7.15 9.67
N ALA A 150 -20.51 -6.45 10.81
CA ALA A 150 -20.71 -5.01 10.92
C ALA A 150 -19.59 -4.15 10.28
N ASN A 151 -18.35 -4.63 10.20
CA ASN A 151 -17.23 -3.87 9.61
C ASN A 151 -17.17 -4.01 8.07
N VAL A 152 -17.56 -5.18 7.57
CA VAL A 152 -17.67 -5.49 6.13
C VAL A 152 -18.72 -4.59 5.47
N GLU A 153 -19.86 -4.37 6.12
CA GLU A 153 -20.93 -3.51 5.60
C GLU A 153 -20.52 -2.04 5.45
N ARG A 154 -19.61 -1.54 6.30
CA ARG A 154 -19.14 -0.15 6.24
C ARG A 154 -18.09 0.08 5.16
N MET A 155 -17.21 -0.89 4.91
CA MET A 155 -16.21 -0.79 3.83
C MET A 155 -16.87 -0.94 2.45
N TYR A 156 -17.81 -1.88 2.29
CA TYR A 156 -18.51 -2.09 1.02
C TYR A 156 -19.54 -0.99 0.69
N ARG A 157 -20.13 -0.31 1.69
CA ARG A 157 -21.01 0.84 1.43
C ARG A 157 -20.29 2.08 0.91
N LYS A 158 -18.99 2.25 1.19
CA LYS A 158 -18.24 3.44 0.77
C LYS A 158 -17.53 3.30 -0.58
N ASN A 159 -17.24 2.07 -1.01
CA ASN A 159 -16.69 1.80 -2.35
C ASN A 159 -17.79 1.37 -3.33
N ALA A 160 -18.78 2.24 -3.53
CA ALA A 160 -19.65 2.17 -4.70
C ALA A 160 -18.88 2.66 -5.96
N VAL A 161 -17.78 1.97 -6.28
CA VAL A 161 -17.18 1.96 -7.62
C VAL A 161 -17.00 0.48 -7.96
N VAL A 162 -18.13 -0.22 -8.04
CA VAL A 162 -18.23 -1.40 -8.88
C VAL A 162 -19.11 -0.95 -10.03
N ASP A 163 -18.49 -0.70 -11.17
CA ASP A 163 -19.18 -1.06 -12.39
C ASP A 163 -18.21 -1.72 -13.36
N TYR A 164 -18.78 -2.69 -14.05
CA TYR A 164 -18.21 -3.81 -14.78
C TYR A 164 -17.74 -3.44 -16.19
#